data_AF-A0AA92U3X4-F1
#
_entry.id   AF-A0AA92U3X4-F1
#
_cell.length_a   1.000
_cell.length_b   1.000
_cell.length_c   1.000
_cell.angle_alpha   90.00
_cell.angle_beta   90.00
_cell.angle_gamma   90.00
#
_symmetry.space_group_name_H-M   'P 1'
#
loop_
_entity.id
_entity.type
_entity.pdbx_description
1 polymer ?
#
loop_
_entity_poly.entity_id
_entity_poly.type
_entity_poly.pdbx_seq_one_letter_code
_entity_poly.pdbx_strand_id
1 'polypeptide(L)'
;MALKYINQCMELAIRMDDKKKVENAKALLAFQESTTGDYAESYDLLKSVNIADLDAEGKRNYLWACQHLYGEMAYYSNVPSLKKYYAGKHNVYQAAIDSTFSHDDDLYLQMQEVRARDAGNMKEALRLSDKRLAMTKPGTHQYAIVQFYRGLTYNQFGDKEQFLRCLLRSAICDVQLAVMDQGSLWEVANLLNADPGEQKRSHEYIKFAWKSATIFNTPSRSRQIMPVLTQIEEGYQKELSASNQHLRLMVACSALLLFVVMLLLYYVNKQRKRIAAAHHKLKETNHALQLANERLNEMNHSLNEMNQSLNEMNHSLNESNKMKEVYIGRFLRLCAIYVDKIETMRKRVVKLVKARELNKLLEQMQAGEAYMGELYEYFDSAFLKLFPDFVEEFNALLKPEERIVLEDDSRLSTTLRIFALIRLGIEDSSKIAEFLHYSVNTIYNYRAKIKNSAICDREEFEQRVKQIGMK
;
A
#
# COMPACT_ATOMS: atom_id res chain seq x y z
N MET A 1 -57.12 33.01 -30.82
CA MET A 1 -57.46 32.57 -32.20
C MET A 1 -58.97 32.67 -32.48
N ALA A 2 -59.84 32.20 -31.58
CA ALA A 2 -61.30 32.33 -31.71
C ALA A 2 -61.79 33.79 -31.86
N LEU A 3 -61.35 34.71 -30.99
CA LEU A 3 -61.68 36.14 -31.06
C LEU A 3 -61.36 36.76 -32.44
N LYS A 4 -60.23 36.40 -33.04
CA LYS A 4 -59.84 36.88 -34.38
C LYS A 4 -60.87 36.48 -35.44
N TYR A 5 -61.29 35.21 -35.45
CA TYR A 5 -62.26 34.73 -36.43
C TYR A 5 -63.67 35.25 -36.17
N ILE A 6 -64.09 35.40 -34.92
CA ILE A 6 -65.38 36.01 -34.58
C ILE A 6 -65.43 37.46 -35.07
N ASN A 7 -64.37 38.24 -34.85
CA ASN A 7 -64.27 39.61 -35.37
C ASN A 7 -64.29 39.65 -36.91
N GLN A 8 -63.59 38.73 -37.58
CA GLN A 8 -63.66 38.61 -39.05
C GLN A 8 -65.07 38.24 -39.54
N CYS A 9 -65.75 37.31 -38.88
CA CYS A 9 -67.13 36.96 -39.19
C CYS A 9 -68.07 38.16 -39.01
N MET A 10 -67.88 38.95 -37.95
CA MET A 10 -68.64 40.16 -37.70
C MET A 10 -68.41 41.22 -38.79
N GLU A 11 -67.15 41.48 -39.17
CA GLU A 11 -66.83 42.39 -40.27
C GLU A 11 -67.45 41.95 -41.60
N LEU A 12 -67.39 40.66 -41.91
CA LEU A 12 -68.00 40.11 -43.13
C LEU A 12 -69.52 40.25 -43.10
N ALA A 13 -70.16 39.96 -41.97
CA ALA A 13 -71.60 40.13 -41.80
C ALA A 13 -72.05 41.58 -42.00
N ILE A 14 -71.27 42.55 -41.48
CA ILE A 14 -71.51 43.98 -41.69
C ILE A 14 -71.40 44.33 -43.18
N ARG A 15 -70.36 43.86 -43.88
CA ARG A 15 -70.19 44.12 -45.32
C ARG A 15 -71.30 43.49 -46.18
N MET A 16 -71.91 42.42 -45.69
CA MET A 16 -73.03 41.73 -46.35
C MET A 16 -74.40 42.33 -46.01
N ASP A 17 -74.48 43.34 -45.12
CA ASP A 17 -75.72 43.86 -44.53
C ASP A 17 -76.60 42.77 -43.88
N ASP A 18 -75.96 41.70 -43.38
CA ASP A 18 -76.64 40.57 -42.75
C ASP A 18 -76.72 40.79 -41.24
N LYS A 19 -77.73 41.57 -40.82
CA LYS A 19 -77.95 41.93 -39.41
C LYS A 19 -78.04 40.72 -38.50
N LYS A 20 -78.62 39.60 -38.96
CA LYS A 20 -78.75 38.37 -38.18
C LYS A 20 -77.39 37.82 -37.78
N LYS A 21 -76.46 37.78 -38.73
CA LYS A 21 -75.10 37.32 -38.47
C LYS A 21 -74.29 38.30 -37.63
N VAL A 22 -74.50 39.61 -37.77
CA VAL A 22 -73.86 40.61 -36.91
C VAL A 22 -74.27 40.38 -35.45
N GLU A 23 -75.56 40.26 -35.19
CA GLU A 23 -76.07 40.07 -33.83
C GLU A 23 -75.67 38.70 -33.24
N ASN A 24 -75.64 37.63 -34.05
CA ASN A 24 -75.10 36.34 -33.63
C ASN A 24 -73.59 36.42 -33.30
N ALA A 25 -72.80 37.12 -34.12
CA ALA A 25 -71.37 37.29 -33.87
C ALA A 25 -71.09 38.06 -32.57
N LYS A 26 -71.90 39.07 -32.23
CA LYS A 26 -71.82 39.75 -30.93
C LYS A 26 -72.09 38.80 -29.76
N ALA A 27 -73.11 37.95 -29.87
CA ALA A 27 -73.43 36.97 -28.82
C ALA A 27 -72.28 35.96 -28.63
N LEU A 28 -71.69 35.46 -29.72
CA LEU A 28 -70.54 34.57 -29.68
C LEU A 28 -69.29 35.26 -29.10
N LEU A 29 -69.06 36.52 -29.46
CA LEU A 29 -67.96 37.32 -28.93
C LEU A 29 -68.12 37.49 -27.41
N ALA A 30 -69.31 37.88 -26.97
CA ALA A 30 -69.59 38.05 -25.55
C ALA A 30 -69.38 36.77 -24.74
N PHE A 31 -69.76 35.61 -25.28
CA PHE A 31 -69.48 34.33 -24.65
C PHE A 31 -67.97 34.10 -24.47
N GLN A 32 -67.16 34.38 -25.50
CA GLN A 32 -65.71 34.25 -25.41
C GLN A 32 -65.09 35.21 -24.38
N GLU A 33 -65.50 36.48 -24.36
CA GLU A 33 -65.06 37.47 -23.35
C GLU A 33 -65.39 36.99 -21.93
N SER A 34 -66.60 36.46 -21.71
CA SER A 34 -66.95 35.90 -20.38
C SER A 34 -66.14 34.65 -20.02
N THR A 35 -65.69 33.87 -21.00
CA THR A 35 -64.85 32.69 -20.77
C THR A 35 -63.42 33.09 -20.39
N THR A 36 -62.92 34.23 -20.90
CA THR A 36 -61.59 34.75 -20.55
C THR A 36 -61.57 35.52 -19.23
N GLY A 37 -62.74 35.97 -18.75
CA GLY A 37 -62.90 36.72 -17.50
C GLY A 37 -63.21 38.20 -17.70
N ASP A 38 -63.42 38.62 -18.95
CA ASP A 38 -63.70 40.00 -19.38
C ASP A 38 -65.22 40.25 -19.27
N TYR A 39 -65.71 40.20 -18.03
CA TYR A 39 -67.14 40.19 -17.74
C TYR A 39 -67.85 41.51 -18.08
N ALA A 40 -67.15 42.64 -18.01
CA ALA A 40 -67.72 43.95 -18.33
C ALA A 40 -67.93 44.09 -19.84
N GLU A 41 -66.93 43.69 -20.62
CA GLU A 41 -66.92 43.66 -22.07
C GLU A 41 -68.00 42.71 -22.59
N SER A 42 -68.09 41.50 -22.01
CA SER A 42 -69.16 40.54 -22.30
C SER A 42 -70.55 41.13 -22.02
N TYR A 43 -70.72 41.80 -20.88
CA TYR A 43 -71.99 42.43 -20.50
C TYR A 43 -72.41 43.53 -21.50
N ASP A 44 -71.48 44.42 -21.87
CA ASP A 44 -71.76 45.51 -22.80
C ASP A 44 -72.08 44.98 -24.20
N LEU A 45 -71.37 43.95 -24.66
CA LEU A 45 -71.67 43.27 -25.92
C LEU A 45 -73.08 42.68 -25.90
N LEU A 46 -73.46 41.91 -24.88
CA LEU A 46 -74.80 41.32 -24.79
C LEU A 46 -75.90 42.38 -24.71
N LYS A 47 -75.65 43.47 -23.99
CA LYS A 47 -76.59 44.60 -23.92
C LYS A 47 -76.78 45.29 -25.28
N SER A 48 -75.76 45.26 -26.14
CA SER A 48 -75.80 45.83 -27.49
C SER A 48 -76.47 44.93 -28.54
N VAL A 49 -76.84 43.69 -28.18
CA VAL A 49 -77.47 42.74 -29.10
C VAL A 49 -78.92 43.13 -29.35
N ASN A 50 -79.30 43.32 -30.62
CA ASN A 50 -80.69 43.47 -31.00
C ASN A 50 -81.37 42.10 -31.15
N ILE A 51 -82.09 41.68 -30.11
CA ILE A 51 -82.75 40.37 -30.05
C ILE A 51 -83.76 40.16 -31.19
N ALA A 52 -84.39 41.24 -31.69
CA ALA A 52 -85.36 41.15 -32.79
C ALA A 52 -84.72 40.72 -34.12
N ASP A 53 -83.44 41.04 -34.30
CA ASP A 53 -82.67 40.71 -35.50
C ASP A 53 -81.99 39.33 -35.40
N LEU A 54 -82.13 38.59 -34.29
CA LEU A 54 -81.56 37.24 -34.17
C LEU A 54 -82.43 36.16 -34.84
N ASP A 55 -81.78 35.24 -35.55
CA ASP A 55 -82.39 33.98 -35.97
C ASP A 55 -82.39 32.94 -34.83
N ALA A 56 -82.81 31.70 -35.11
CA ALA A 56 -82.91 30.67 -34.09
C ALA A 56 -81.54 30.32 -33.46
N GLU A 57 -80.49 30.26 -34.28
CA GLU A 57 -79.12 30.00 -33.80
C GLU A 57 -78.58 31.18 -33.00
N GLY A 58 -78.78 32.40 -33.48
CA GLY A 58 -78.40 33.62 -32.78
C GLY A 58 -79.08 33.75 -31.41
N LYS A 59 -80.38 33.43 -31.33
CA LYS A 59 -81.11 33.40 -30.05
C LYS A 59 -80.55 32.34 -29.10
N ARG A 60 -80.24 31.15 -29.61
CA ARG A 60 -79.59 30.08 -28.83
C ARG A 60 -78.25 30.55 -28.26
N ASN A 61 -77.39 31.13 -29.08
CA ASN A 61 -76.08 31.61 -28.68
C ASN A 61 -76.17 32.79 -27.69
N TYR A 62 -77.12 33.71 -27.90
CA TYR A 62 -77.40 34.82 -26.99
C TYR A 62 -77.83 34.33 -25.60
N LEU A 63 -78.81 33.43 -25.52
CA LEU A 63 -79.28 32.87 -24.25
C LEU A 63 -78.15 32.14 -23.51
N TRP A 64 -77.35 31.36 -24.24
CA TRP A 64 -76.19 30.67 -23.69
C TRP A 64 -75.14 31.64 -23.14
N ALA A 65 -74.80 32.69 -23.90
CA ALA A 65 -73.85 33.71 -23.49
C ALA A 65 -74.32 34.46 -22.24
N CYS A 66 -75.59 34.84 -22.16
CA CYS A 66 -76.17 35.47 -20.96
C CYS A 66 -76.12 34.54 -19.75
N GLN A 67 -76.54 33.27 -19.91
CA GLN A 67 -76.53 32.30 -18.82
C GLN A 67 -75.11 32.07 -18.30
N HIS A 68 -74.13 31.94 -19.19
CA HIS A 68 -72.73 31.78 -18.85
C HIS A 68 -72.17 32.99 -18.09
N LEU A 69 -72.32 34.20 -18.65
CA LEU A 69 -71.85 35.44 -18.04
C LEU A 69 -72.36 35.61 -16.61
N TYR A 70 -73.67 35.46 -16.40
CA TYR A 70 -74.25 35.62 -15.06
C TYR A 70 -73.88 34.48 -14.12
N GLY A 71 -73.61 33.27 -14.64
CA GLY A 71 -73.06 32.15 -13.87
C GLY A 71 -71.66 32.46 -13.35
N GLU A 72 -70.77 32.91 -14.23
CA GLU A 72 -69.39 33.29 -13.88
C GLU A 72 -69.37 34.47 -12.88
N MET A 73 -70.16 35.52 -13.14
CA MET A 73 -70.29 36.65 -12.22
C MET A 73 -70.84 36.22 -10.85
N ALA A 74 -71.78 35.27 -10.79
CA ALA A 74 -72.26 34.72 -9.53
C ALA A 74 -71.17 33.89 -8.81
N TYR A 75 -70.42 33.09 -9.55
CA TYR A 75 -69.37 32.24 -9.00
C TYR A 75 -68.24 33.07 -8.38
N TYR A 76 -67.69 34.02 -9.14
CA TYR A 76 -66.51 34.81 -8.78
C TYR A 76 -66.82 36.08 -7.96
N SER A 77 -68.08 36.49 -7.80
CA SER A 77 -68.41 37.63 -6.95
C SER A 77 -68.23 37.29 -5.47
N ASN A 78 -67.44 38.12 -4.78
CA ASN A 78 -67.23 38.03 -3.33
C ASN A 78 -68.32 38.78 -2.52
N VAL A 79 -69.12 39.62 -3.16
CA VAL A 79 -70.19 40.38 -2.49
C VAL A 79 -71.47 39.56 -2.47
N PRO A 80 -72.02 39.19 -1.29
CA PRO A 80 -73.17 38.28 -1.20
C PRO A 80 -74.42 38.78 -1.93
N SER A 81 -74.71 40.09 -1.87
CA SER A 81 -75.86 40.68 -2.56
C SER A 81 -75.74 40.58 -4.08
N LEU A 82 -74.55 40.87 -4.63
CA LEU A 82 -74.27 40.75 -6.06
C LEU A 82 -74.28 39.28 -6.51
N LYS A 83 -73.72 38.38 -5.71
CA LYS A 83 -73.76 36.93 -5.97
C LYS A 83 -75.19 36.42 -6.11
N LYS A 84 -76.07 36.80 -5.18
CA LYS A 84 -77.50 36.47 -5.26
C LYS A 84 -78.19 37.10 -6.47
N TYR A 85 -77.86 38.35 -6.79
CA TYR A 85 -78.41 39.05 -7.96
C TYR A 85 -78.04 38.35 -9.27
N TYR A 86 -76.76 38.05 -9.47
CA TYR A 86 -76.27 37.36 -10.67
C TYR A 86 -76.79 35.93 -10.77
N ALA A 87 -76.87 35.19 -9.66
CA ALA A 87 -77.52 33.88 -9.63
C ALA A 87 -79.00 33.96 -10.04
N GLY A 88 -79.71 35.01 -9.60
CA GLY A 88 -81.08 35.27 -10.06
C GLY A 88 -81.17 35.48 -11.57
N LYS A 89 -80.27 36.28 -12.15
CA LYS A 89 -80.20 36.48 -13.61
C LYS A 89 -79.86 35.19 -14.35
N HIS A 90 -78.87 34.44 -13.87
CA HIS A 90 -78.50 33.13 -14.41
C HIS A 90 -79.72 32.20 -14.48
N ASN A 91 -80.50 32.09 -13.39
CA ASN A 91 -81.70 31.25 -13.34
C ASN A 91 -82.79 31.66 -14.34
N VAL A 92 -82.94 32.96 -14.61
CA VAL A 92 -83.89 33.46 -15.63
C VAL A 92 -83.49 32.98 -17.02
N TYR A 93 -82.23 33.17 -17.40
CA TYR A 93 -81.75 32.69 -18.71
C TYR A 93 -81.74 31.17 -18.79
N GLN A 94 -81.49 30.49 -17.68
CA GLN A 94 -81.59 29.04 -17.59
C GLN A 94 -83.02 28.52 -17.86
N ALA A 95 -84.05 29.16 -17.30
CA ALA A 95 -85.44 28.82 -17.60
C ALA A 95 -85.82 29.11 -19.06
N ALA A 96 -85.25 30.16 -19.65
CA ALA A 96 -85.41 30.44 -21.08
C ALA A 96 -84.74 29.36 -21.95
N ILE A 97 -83.56 28.87 -21.56
CA ILE A 97 -82.87 27.75 -22.22
C ILE A 97 -83.73 26.48 -22.12
N ASP A 98 -84.27 26.17 -20.94
CA ASP A 98 -85.10 24.98 -20.72
C ASP A 98 -86.36 24.95 -21.60
N SER A 99 -86.92 26.11 -21.93
CA SER A 99 -88.11 26.21 -22.78
C SER A 99 -87.79 26.32 -24.28
N THR A 100 -86.55 26.65 -24.66
CA THR A 100 -86.20 26.97 -26.06
C THR A 100 -85.26 25.94 -26.71
N PHE A 101 -84.36 25.32 -25.96
CA PHE A 101 -83.34 24.42 -26.52
C PHE A 101 -83.93 23.04 -26.82
N SER A 102 -83.41 22.38 -27.86
CA SER A 102 -83.70 20.97 -28.11
C SER A 102 -83.19 20.12 -26.94
N HIS A 103 -83.96 19.11 -26.54
CA HIS A 103 -83.55 18.14 -25.50
C HIS A 103 -82.49 17.13 -25.99
N ASP A 104 -82.13 17.22 -27.27
CA ASP A 104 -81.00 16.53 -27.90
C ASP A 104 -79.82 17.47 -28.19
N ASP A 105 -79.86 18.73 -27.75
CA ASP A 105 -78.73 19.66 -27.85
C ASP A 105 -77.66 19.34 -26.79
N ASP A 106 -76.38 19.27 -27.17
CA ASP A 106 -75.30 18.92 -26.24
C ASP A 106 -75.14 19.92 -25.09
N LEU A 107 -75.30 21.23 -25.34
CA LEU A 107 -75.18 22.25 -24.28
C LEU A 107 -76.34 22.12 -23.28
N TYR A 108 -77.53 21.82 -23.77
CA TYR A 108 -78.68 21.52 -22.91
C TYR A 108 -78.42 20.27 -22.07
N LEU A 109 -77.97 19.18 -22.68
CA LEU A 109 -77.65 17.94 -21.98
C LEU A 109 -76.53 18.11 -20.96
N GLN A 110 -75.48 18.88 -21.27
CA GLN A 110 -74.41 19.24 -20.34
C GLN A 110 -74.95 19.94 -19.11
N MET A 111 -75.84 20.92 -19.32
CA MET A 111 -76.45 21.67 -18.23
C MET A 111 -77.30 20.75 -17.34
N GLN A 112 -78.08 19.84 -17.92
CA GLN A 112 -78.86 18.87 -17.15
C GLN A 112 -77.96 17.87 -16.42
N GLU A 113 -76.85 17.42 -17.02
CA GLU A 113 -75.85 16.55 -16.38
C GLU A 113 -75.29 17.24 -15.13
N VAL A 114 -74.90 18.50 -15.24
CA VAL A 114 -74.41 19.32 -14.12
C VAL A 114 -75.47 19.45 -13.03
N ARG A 115 -76.73 19.75 -13.38
CA ARG A 115 -77.82 19.84 -12.39
C ARG A 115 -78.08 18.52 -11.67
N ALA A 116 -78.13 17.41 -12.41
CA ALA A 116 -78.33 16.09 -11.83
C ALA A 116 -77.19 15.73 -10.86
N ARG A 117 -75.95 16.06 -11.25
CA ARG A 117 -74.77 15.88 -10.41
C ARG A 117 -74.86 16.74 -9.14
N ASP A 118 -75.14 18.04 -9.28
CA ASP A 118 -75.23 18.98 -8.16
C ASP A 118 -76.40 18.65 -7.21
N ALA A 119 -77.48 18.04 -7.72
CA ALA A 119 -78.59 17.50 -6.95
C ALA A 119 -78.28 16.15 -6.25
N GLY A 120 -77.06 15.63 -6.38
CA GLY A 120 -76.66 14.36 -5.78
C GLY A 120 -77.18 13.11 -6.51
N ASN A 121 -77.69 13.25 -7.74
CA ASN A 121 -78.20 12.14 -8.54
C ASN A 121 -77.17 11.63 -9.55
N MET A 122 -76.25 10.79 -9.09
CA MET A 122 -75.20 10.19 -9.93
C MET A 122 -75.76 9.43 -11.13
N LYS A 123 -76.83 8.66 -10.93
CA LYS A 123 -77.40 7.79 -11.97
C LYS A 123 -77.91 8.61 -13.14
N GLU A 124 -78.62 9.70 -12.86
CA GLU A 124 -79.15 10.57 -13.91
C GLU A 124 -78.04 11.37 -14.59
N ALA A 125 -77.06 11.89 -13.82
CA ALA A 125 -75.90 12.58 -14.38
C ALA A 125 -75.13 11.69 -15.36
N LEU A 126 -74.85 10.44 -14.99
CA LEU A 126 -74.17 9.48 -15.86
C LEU A 126 -75.02 9.06 -17.07
N ARG A 127 -76.35 8.92 -16.91
CA ARG A 127 -77.25 8.63 -18.04
C ARG A 127 -77.23 9.75 -19.08
N LEU A 128 -77.24 11.01 -18.62
CA LEU A 128 -77.12 12.19 -19.49
C LEU A 128 -75.74 12.24 -20.14
N SER A 129 -74.68 11.98 -19.37
CA SER A 129 -73.31 11.87 -19.85
C SER A 129 -73.15 10.78 -20.93
N ASP A 130 -73.78 9.62 -20.77
CA ASP A 130 -73.78 8.53 -21.76
C ASP A 130 -74.47 8.97 -23.06
N LYS A 131 -75.60 9.69 -22.96
CA LYS A 131 -76.29 10.27 -24.12
C LYS A 131 -75.38 11.25 -24.88
N ARG A 132 -74.72 12.17 -24.16
CA ARG A 132 -73.76 13.11 -24.74
C ARG A 132 -72.57 12.39 -25.39
N LEU A 133 -72.03 11.38 -24.71
CA LEU A 133 -70.88 10.63 -25.21
C LEU A 133 -71.21 9.94 -26.55
N ALA A 134 -72.41 9.38 -26.70
CA ALA A 134 -72.89 8.78 -27.95
C ALA A 134 -73.02 9.78 -29.12
N MET A 135 -73.12 11.09 -28.84
CA MET A 135 -73.16 12.16 -29.83
C MET A 135 -71.76 12.61 -30.29
N THR A 136 -70.70 12.11 -29.65
CA THR A 136 -69.31 12.52 -29.91
C THR A 136 -68.45 11.38 -30.44
N LYS A 137 -67.30 11.71 -31.03
CA LYS A 137 -66.30 10.73 -31.46
C LYS A 137 -65.04 10.86 -30.60
N PRO A 138 -64.40 9.76 -30.17
CA PRO A 138 -63.11 9.82 -29.50
C PRO A 138 -62.08 10.63 -30.30
N GLY A 139 -61.27 11.43 -29.60
CA GLY A 139 -60.28 12.32 -30.22
C GLY A 139 -60.83 13.67 -30.70
N THR A 140 -62.12 13.98 -30.46
CA THR A 140 -62.69 15.31 -30.70
C THR A 140 -62.69 16.17 -29.44
N HIS A 141 -62.74 17.49 -29.59
CA HIS A 141 -62.79 18.39 -28.44
C HIS A 141 -64.11 18.22 -27.65
N GLN A 142 -65.23 17.97 -28.33
CA GLN A 142 -66.51 17.68 -27.69
C GLN A 142 -66.42 16.42 -26.82
N TYR A 143 -65.75 15.37 -27.31
CA TYR A 143 -65.49 14.18 -26.50
C TYR A 143 -64.66 14.50 -25.25
N ALA A 144 -63.65 15.38 -25.37
CA ALA A 144 -62.85 15.83 -24.22
C ALA A 144 -63.75 16.50 -23.17
N ILE A 145 -64.60 17.44 -23.58
CA ILE A 145 -65.56 18.12 -22.71
C ILE A 145 -66.47 17.11 -21.98
N VAL A 146 -67.07 16.15 -22.70
CA VAL A 146 -67.94 15.14 -22.09
C VAL A 146 -67.18 14.30 -21.05
N GLN A 147 -65.95 13.87 -21.37
CA GLN A 147 -65.11 13.13 -20.43
C GLN A 147 -64.77 13.96 -19.19
N PHE A 148 -64.46 15.26 -19.35
CA PHE A 148 -64.19 16.14 -18.23
C PHE A 148 -65.40 16.23 -17.26
N TYR A 149 -66.60 16.52 -17.76
CA TYR A 149 -67.82 16.59 -16.93
C TYR A 149 -68.19 15.24 -16.30
N ARG A 150 -68.01 14.14 -17.04
CA ARG A 150 -68.17 12.79 -16.49
C ARG A 150 -67.19 12.52 -15.35
N GLY A 151 -65.93 12.95 -15.50
CA GLY A 151 -64.91 12.87 -14.47
C GLY A 151 -65.31 13.62 -13.21
N LEU A 152 -65.79 14.86 -13.34
CA LEU A 152 -66.30 15.64 -12.20
C LEU A 152 -67.44 14.93 -11.48
N THR A 153 -68.32 14.25 -12.21
CA THR A 153 -69.36 13.41 -11.62
C THR A 153 -68.75 12.29 -10.78
N TYR A 154 -67.83 11.49 -11.32
CA TYR A 154 -67.15 10.45 -10.55
C TYR A 154 -66.43 10.99 -9.31
N ASN A 155 -65.74 12.14 -9.43
CA ASN A 155 -65.06 12.78 -8.31
C ASN A 155 -66.03 13.14 -7.17
N GLN A 156 -67.18 13.73 -7.49
CA GLN A 156 -68.18 14.13 -6.49
C GLN A 156 -68.75 12.92 -5.72
N PHE A 157 -68.86 11.76 -6.37
CA PHE A 157 -69.35 10.52 -5.74
C PHE A 157 -68.22 9.61 -5.22
N GLY A 158 -66.97 10.09 -5.20
CA GLY A 158 -65.84 9.41 -4.56
C GLY A 158 -65.12 8.35 -5.40
N ASP A 159 -65.47 8.18 -6.68
CA ASP A 159 -64.78 7.24 -7.58
C ASP A 159 -63.55 7.90 -8.21
N LYS A 160 -62.44 7.87 -7.47
CA LYS A 160 -61.17 8.48 -7.87
C LYS A 160 -60.54 7.81 -9.10
N GLU A 161 -60.75 6.50 -9.27
CA GLU A 161 -60.17 5.78 -10.40
C GLU A 161 -60.82 6.23 -11.71
N GLN A 162 -62.16 6.26 -11.76
CA GLN A 162 -62.87 6.72 -12.95
C GLN A 162 -62.70 8.20 -13.18
N PHE A 163 -62.57 9.00 -12.12
CA PHE A 163 -62.21 10.41 -12.24
C PHE A 163 -60.90 10.58 -13.00
N LEU A 164 -59.81 9.91 -12.56
CA LEU A 164 -58.51 9.99 -13.23
C LEU A 164 -58.57 9.48 -14.68
N ARG A 165 -59.25 8.35 -14.93
CA ARG A 165 -59.42 7.80 -16.29
C ARG A 165 -60.11 8.79 -17.24
N CYS A 166 -61.17 9.46 -16.76
CA CYS A 166 -61.89 10.47 -17.53
C CYS A 166 -61.02 11.71 -17.80
N LEU A 167 -60.33 12.21 -16.78
CA LEU A 167 -59.41 13.34 -16.95
C LEU A 167 -58.29 13.05 -17.94
N LEU A 168 -57.70 11.84 -17.90
CA LEU A 168 -56.65 11.44 -18.85
C LEU A 168 -57.18 11.41 -20.29
N ARG A 169 -58.37 10.84 -20.52
CA ARG A 169 -59.00 10.82 -21.85
C ARG A 169 -59.25 12.24 -22.37
N SER A 170 -59.72 13.13 -21.50
CA SER A 170 -59.94 14.54 -21.84
C SER A 170 -58.62 15.25 -22.15
N ALA A 171 -57.63 15.15 -21.27
CA ALA A 171 -56.32 15.79 -21.43
C ALA A 171 -55.58 15.31 -22.69
N ILE A 172 -55.63 14.01 -23.02
CA ILE A 172 -55.03 13.49 -24.24
C ILE A 172 -55.65 14.14 -25.48
N CYS A 173 -56.98 14.27 -25.52
CA CYS A 173 -57.67 14.91 -26.64
C CYS A 173 -57.30 16.39 -26.74
N ASP A 174 -57.32 17.13 -25.63
CA ASP A 174 -57.00 18.56 -25.62
C ASP A 174 -55.55 18.82 -26.05
N VAL A 175 -54.59 18.00 -25.61
CA VAL A 175 -53.19 18.09 -26.04
C VAL A 175 -53.04 17.76 -27.53
N GLN A 176 -53.68 16.70 -28.03
CA GLN A 176 -53.62 16.31 -29.44
C GLN A 176 -54.23 17.36 -30.38
N LEU A 177 -55.28 18.04 -29.92
CA LEU A 177 -55.98 19.08 -30.66
C LEU A 177 -55.39 20.47 -30.45
N ALA A 178 -54.31 20.59 -29.69
CA ALA A 178 -53.67 21.86 -29.32
C ALA A 178 -54.66 22.87 -28.68
N VAL A 179 -55.60 22.37 -27.89
CA VAL A 179 -56.51 23.20 -27.09
C VAL A 179 -55.70 23.88 -25.98
N MET A 180 -55.80 25.19 -25.86
CA MET A 180 -54.99 25.93 -24.89
C MET A 180 -55.61 25.93 -23.49
N ASP A 181 -56.92 25.71 -23.37
CA ASP A 181 -57.59 25.51 -22.10
C ASP A 181 -57.31 24.11 -21.55
N GLN A 182 -56.16 23.94 -20.90
CA GLN A 182 -55.67 22.67 -20.38
C GLN A 182 -56.29 22.30 -19.03
N GLY A 183 -57.61 22.42 -18.91
CA GLY A 183 -58.37 22.23 -17.67
C GLY A 183 -58.24 20.82 -17.06
N SER A 184 -58.17 19.79 -17.91
CA SER A 184 -58.04 18.40 -17.42
C SER A 184 -56.60 18.07 -17.00
N LEU A 185 -55.60 18.62 -17.70
CA LEU A 185 -54.20 18.26 -17.49
C LEU A 185 -53.64 18.80 -16.17
N TRP A 186 -53.99 20.02 -15.77
CA TRP A 186 -53.54 20.54 -14.48
C TRP A 186 -54.19 19.81 -13.30
N GLU A 187 -55.44 19.34 -13.44
CA GLU A 187 -56.09 18.50 -12.43
C GLU A 187 -55.41 17.13 -12.33
N VAL A 188 -55.01 16.53 -13.47
CA VAL A 188 -54.16 15.31 -13.47
C VAL A 188 -52.85 15.58 -12.76
N ALA A 189 -52.19 16.71 -13.02
CA ALA A 189 -50.96 17.08 -12.33
C ALA A 189 -51.18 17.15 -10.81
N ASN A 190 -52.25 17.81 -10.38
CA ASN A 190 -52.62 17.91 -8.97
C ASN A 190 -52.84 16.54 -8.32
N LEU A 191 -53.51 15.61 -9.01
CA LEU A 191 -53.71 14.23 -8.53
C LEU A 191 -52.38 13.46 -8.43
N LEU A 192 -51.51 13.58 -9.44
CA LEU A 192 -50.20 12.92 -9.46
C LEU A 192 -49.25 13.47 -8.39
N ASN A 193 -49.41 14.73 -7.99
CA ASN A 193 -48.62 15.34 -6.92
C ASN A 193 -48.77 14.62 -5.57
N ALA A 194 -49.83 13.84 -5.36
CA ALA A 194 -50.00 13.06 -4.14
C ALA A 194 -49.13 11.79 -4.08
N ASP A 195 -48.60 11.32 -5.22
CA ASP A 195 -47.77 10.11 -5.30
C ASP A 195 -46.29 10.50 -5.42
N PRO A 196 -45.42 10.06 -4.48
CA PRO A 196 -43.97 10.31 -4.55
C PRO A 196 -43.31 9.83 -5.85
N GLY A 197 -43.81 8.78 -6.50
CA GLY A 197 -43.25 8.27 -7.75
C GLY A 197 -43.59 9.10 -8.99
N GLU A 198 -44.54 10.03 -8.86
CA GLU A 198 -45.16 10.74 -9.99
C GLU A 198 -44.85 12.24 -10.00
N GLN A 199 -44.02 12.72 -9.06
CA GLN A 199 -43.65 14.14 -8.91
C GLN A 199 -43.11 14.76 -10.20
N LYS A 200 -42.26 14.04 -10.93
CA LYS A 200 -41.72 14.50 -12.21
C LYS A 200 -42.82 14.70 -13.26
N ARG A 201 -43.76 13.74 -13.37
CA ARG A 201 -44.87 13.83 -14.34
C ARG A 201 -45.84 14.93 -13.95
N SER A 202 -46.17 15.02 -12.67
CA SER A 202 -46.95 16.12 -12.08
C SER A 202 -46.35 17.48 -12.46
N HIS A 203 -45.04 17.66 -12.25
CA HIS A 203 -44.30 18.86 -12.57
C HIS A 203 -44.29 19.21 -14.07
N GLU A 204 -44.07 18.23 -14.94
CA GLU A 204 -44.10 18.42 -16.39
C GLU A 204 -45.51 18.85 -16.87
N TYR A 205 -46.55 18.20 -16.34
CA TYR A 205 -47.94 18.47 -16.74
C TYR A 205 -48.42 19.84 -16.28
N ILE A 206 -48.14 20.23 -15.03
CA ILE A 206 -48.53 21.55 -14.52
C ILE A 206 -47.79 22.68 -15.25
N LYS A 207 -46.52 22.48 -15.59
CA LYS A 207 -45.75 23.44 -16.41
C LYS A 207 -46.33 23.62 -17.80
N PHE A 208 -46.72 22.52 -18.44
CA PHE A 208 -47.36 22.58 -19.76
C PHE A 208 -48.72 23.29 -19.68
N ALA A 209 -49.55 22.97 -18.69
CA ALA A 209 -50.83 23.63 -18.48
C ALA A 209 -50.67 25.14 -18.20
N TRP A 210 -49.71 25.51 -17.34
CA TRP A 210 -49.38 26.91 -17.07
C TRP A 210 -48.96 27.67 -18.34
N LYS A 211 -48.07 27.08 -19.15
CA LYS A 211 -47.63 27.67 -20.41
C LYS A 211 -48.81 27.87 -21.38
N SER A 212 -49.72 26.90 -21.45
CA SER A 212 -50.91 26.96 -22.30
C SER A 212 -51.87 28.07 -21.84
N ALA A 213 -52.13 28.18 -20.52
CA ALA A 213 -52.94 29.26 -19.95
C ALA A 213 -52.33 30.65 -20.18
N THR A 214 -50.99 30.76 -20.14
CA THR A 214 -50.27 32.01 -20.45
C THR A 214 -50.42 32.39 -21.92
N ILE A 215 -50.33 31.42 -22.84
CA ILE A 215 -50.54 31.65 -24.29
C ILE A 215 -52.01 32.00 -24.59
N PHE A 216 -52.96 31.34 -23.93
CA PHE A 216 -54.39 31.64 -24.07
C PHE A 216 -54.78 32.98 -23.44
N ASN A 217 -53.93 33.52 -22.57
CA ASN A 217 -54.10 34.78 -21.85
C ASN A 217 -55.38 34.80 -21.00
N THR A 218 -55.54 33.81 -20.12
CA THR A 218 -56.73 33.66 -19.26
C THR A 218 -56.36 33.92 -17.79
N PRO A 219 -56.67 35.11 -17.24
CA PRO A 219 -56.36 35.44 -15.85
C PRO A 219 -57.04 34.51 -14.84
N SER A 220 -58.26 34.06 -15.14
CA SER A 220 -59.02 33.11 -14.30
C SER A 220 -58.28 31.78 -14.14
N ARG A 221 -57.84 31.17 -15.25
CA ARG A 221 -57.04 29.93 -15.24
C ARG A 221 -55.70 30.12 -14.57
N SER A 222 -55.02 31.24 -14.82
CA SER A 222 -53.74 31.54 -14.19
C SER A 222 -53.86 31.57 -12.66
N ARG A 223 -54.94 32.16 -12.14
CA ARG A 223 -55.24 32.18 -10.71
C ARG A 223 -55.51 30.78 -10.13
N GLN A 224 -56.14 29.88 -10.91
CA GLN A 224 -56.41 28.50 -10.49
C GLN A 224 -55.15 27.62 -10.49
N ILE A 225 -54.31 27.75 -11.52
CA ILE A 225 -53.12 26.92 -11.72
C ILE A 225 -51.98 27.34 -10.78
N MET A 226 -51.83 28.64 -10.48
CA MET A 226 -50.68 29.17 -9.74
C MET A 226 -50.43 28.49 -8.39
N PRO A 227 -51.42 28.30 -7.49
CA PRO A 227 -51.17 27.64 -6.20
C PRO A 227 -50.68 26.20 -6.35
N VAL A 228 -51.25 25.46 -7.32
CA VAL A 228 -50.87 24.07 -7.60
C VAL A 228 -49.48 24.00 -8.23
N LEU A 229 -49.16 24.92 -9.15
CA LEU A 229 -47.82 25.05 -9.73
C LEU A 229 -46.76 25.29 -8.66
N THR A 230 -47.00 26.24 -7.74
CA THR A 230 -46.07 26.54 -6.65
C THR A 230 -45.87 25.32 -5.75
N GLN A 231 -46.95 24.65 -5.35
CA GLN A 231 -46.88 23.47 -4.50
C GLN A 231 -46.08 22.32 -5.16
N ILE A 232 -46.36 22.03 -6.43
CA ILE A 232 -45.66 20.99 -7.19
C ILE A 232 -44.19 21.37 -7.39
N GLU A 233 -43.89 22.62 -7.72
CA GLU A 233 -42.50 23.08 -7.89
C GLU A 233 -41.71 22.97 -6.57
N GLU A 234 -42.29 23.38 -5.44
CA GLU A 234 -41.65 23.23 -4.13
C GLU A 234 -41.39 21.75 -3.78
N GLY A 235 -42.37 20.88 -4.00
CA GLY A 235 -42.23 19.43 -3.79
C GLY A 235 -41.12 18.82 -4.66
N TYR A 236 -41.13 19.15 -5.96
CA TYR A 236 -40.13 18.69 -6.92
C TYR A 236 -38.72 19.18 -6.60
N GLN A 237 -38.56 20.44 -6.22
CA GLN A 237 -37.26 21.00 -5.79
C GLN A 237 -36.75 20.31 -4.52
N LYS A 238 -37.63 19.97 -3.58
CA LYS A 238 -37.26 19.26 -2.36
C LYS A 238 -36.75 17.85 -2.66
N GLU A 239 -37.42 17.10 -3.54
CA GLU A 239 -36.96 15.78 -3.97
C GLU A 239 -35.61 15.84 -4.70
N LEU A 240 -35.47 16.80 -5.63
CA LEU A 240 -34.23 17.01 -6.37
C LEU A 240 -33.06 17.37 -5.44
N SER A 241 -33.30 18.22 -4.44
CA SER A 241 -32.28 18.62 -3.47
C SER A 241 -31.88 17.47 -2.54
N ALA A 242 -32.82 16.64 -2.10
CA ALA A 242 -32.54 15.43 -1.31
C ALA A 242 -31.71 14.42 -2.11
N SER A 243 -32.09 14.14 -3.36
CA SER A 243 -31.34 13.26 -4.26
C SER A 243 -29.91 13.79 -4.50
N ASN A 244 -29.77 15.10 -4.76
CA ASN A 244 -28.48 15.74 -4.90
C ASN A 244 -27.63 15.69 -3.62
N GLN A 245 -28.23 15.80 -2.44
CA GLN A 245 -27.53 15.63 -1.17
C GLN A 245 -26.97 14.22 -1.01
N HIS A 246 -27.77 13.19 -1.32
CA HIS A 246 -27.29 11.80 -1.31
C HIS A 246 -26.13 11.59 -2.27
N LEU A 247 -26.21 12.14 -3.49
CA LEU A 247 -25.12 12.07 -4.47
C LEU A 247 -23.85 12.77 -3.94
N ARG A 248 -23.98 13.98 -3.39
CA ARG A 248 -22.86 14.72 -2.78
C ARG A 248 -22.21 13.94 -1.64
N LEU A 249 -23.01 13.30 -0.78
CA LEU A 249 -22.50 12.45 0.31
C LEU A 249 -21.71 11.26 -0.25
N MET A 250 -22.24 10.55 -1.25
CA MET A 250 -21.55 9.42 -1.88
C MET A 250 -20.22 9.84 -2.52
N VAL A 251 -20.19 11.00 -3.19
CA VAL A 251 -18.96 11.55 -3.75
C VAL A 251 -17.95 11.89 -2.64
N ALA A 252 -18.40 12.52 -1.55
CA ALA A 252 -17.54 12.83 -0.41
C ALA A 252 -16.96 11.56 0.24
N CYS A 253 -17.77 10.52 0.45
CA CYS A 253 -17.32 9.22 0.95
C CYS A 253 -16.29 8.57 0.01
N SER A 254 -16.52 8.63 -1.30
CA SER A 254 -15.60 8.07 -2.30
C SER A 254 -14.26 8.81 -2.30
N ALA A 255 -14.28 10.15 -2.21
CA ALA A 255 -13.08 10.97 -2.10
C ALA A 255 -12.29 10.69 -0.81
N LEU A 256 -12.98 10.53 0.32
CA LEU A 256 -12.36 10.15 1.59
C LEU A 256 -11.69 8.78 1.49
N LEU A 257 -12.34 7.80 0.86
CA LEU A 257 -11.82 6.45 0.71
C LEU A 257 -10.56 6.44 -0.17
N LEU A 258 -10.57 7.20 -1.28
CA LEU A 258 -9.38 7.41 -2.12
C LEU A 258 -8.23 8.05 -1.33
N PHE A 259 -8.53 9.05 -0.49
CA PHE A 259 -7.52 9.68 0.35
C PHE A 259 -6.89 8.69 1.36
N VAL A 260 -7.71 7.85 2.00
CA VAL A 260 -7.23 6.79 2.91
C VAL A 260 -6.34 5.79 2.17
N VAL A 261 -6.72 5.37 0.96
CA VAL A 261 -5.90 4.48 0.13
C VAL A 261 -4.55 5.12 -0.22
N MET A 262 -4.54 6.40 -0.59
CA MET A 262 -3.28 7.12 -0.85
C MET A 262 -2.38 7.18 0.39
N LEU A 263 -2.94 7.44 1.57
CA LEU A 263 -2.18 7.42 2.83
C LEU A 263 -1.59 6.04 3.14
N LEU A 264 -2.37 4.97 2.94
CA LEU A 264 -1.89 3.60 3.13
C LEU A 264 -0.75 3.26 2.16
N LEU A 265 -0.89 3.60 0.88
CA LEU A 265 0.17 3.40 -0.11
C LEU A 265 1.44 4.18 0.24
N TYR A 266 1.31 5.43 0.68
CA TYR A 266 2.42 6.21 1.18
C TYR A 266 3.10 5.55 2.39
N TYR A 267 2.32 5.08 3.36
CA TYR A 267 2.82 4.39 4.54
C TYR A 267 3.57 3.11 4.19
N VAL A 268 3.00 2.26 3.34
CA VAL A 268 3.62 1.01 2.86
C VAL A 268 4.94 1.30 2.14
N ASN A 269 4.97 2.30 1.27
CA ASN A 269 6.20 2.68 0.57
C ASN A 269 7.29 3.21 1.52
N LYS A 270 6.90 4.03 2.51
CA LYS A 270 7.82 4.48 3.56
C LYS A 270 8.36 3.30 4.39
N GLN A 271 7.50 2.35 4.74
CA GLN A 271 7.88 1.14 5.48
C GLN A 271 8.82 0.25 4.67
N ARG A 272 8.54 0.04 3.37
CA ARG A 272 9.44 -0.70 2.46
C ARG A 272 10.83 -0.06 2.40
N LYS A 273 10.92 1.27 2.29
CA LYS A 273 12.21 1.98 2.32
C LYS A 273 12.95 1.77 3.65
N ARG A 274 12.25 1.81 4.80
CA ARG A 274 12.84 1.53 6.12
C ARG A 274 13.36 0.10 6.23
N ILE A 275 12.58 -0.88 5.76
CA ILE A 275 12.96 -2.30 5.76
C ILE A 275 14.18 -2.53 4.85
N ALA A 276 14.22 -1.91 3.67
CA ALA A 276 15.38 -2.00 2.78
C ALA A 276 16.66 -1.44 3.42
N ALA A 277 16.58 -0.29 4.09
CA ALA A 277 17.71 0.28 4.82
C ALA A 277 18.17 -0.60 5.98
N ALA A 278 17.22 -1.22 6.71
CA ALA A 278 17.53 -2.16 7.78
C ALA A 278 18.25 -3.41 7.23
N HIS A 279 17.80 -3.98 6.11
CA HIS A 279 18.47 -5.10 5.45
C HIS A 279 19.88 -4.74 4.98
N HIS A 280 20.09 -3.53 4.43
CA HIS A 280 21.43 -3.09 4.03
C HIS A 280 22.38 -3.05 5.22
N LYS A 281 21.94 -2.45 6.34
CA LYS A 281 22.74 -2.37 7.57
C LYS A 281 23.02 -3.76 8.15
N LEU A 282 22.03 -4.66 8.12
CA LEU A 282 22.18 -6.03 8.61
C LEU A 282 23.17 -6.83 7.76
N LYS A 283 23.19 -6.60 6.45
CA LYS A 283 24.18 -7.18 5.53
C LYS A 283 25.60 -6.68 5.83
N GLU A 284 25.79 -5.39 6.05
CA GLU A 284 27.08 -4.81 6.45
C GLU A 284 27.57 -5.38 7.78
N THR A 285 26.70 -5.47 8.79
CA THR A 285 27.09 -6.02 10.10
C THR A 285 27.43 -7.50 10.04
N ASN A 286 26.69 -8.29 9.24
CA ASN A 286 27.02 -9.70 9.04
C ASN A 286 28.37 -9.88 8.32
N HIS A 287 28.65 -9.05 7.31
CA HIS A 287 29.95 -9.07 6.65
C HIS A 287 31.09 -8.68 7.61
N ALA A 288 30.87 -7.68 8.47
CA ALA A 288 31.86 -7.28 9.48
C ALA A 288 32.09 -8.38 10.53
N LEU A 289 31.03 -9.07 10.96
CA LEU A 289 31.12 -10.22 11.87
C LEU A 289 31.86 -11.39 11.23
N GLN A 290 31.61 -11.67 9.96
CA GLN A 290 32.30 -12.72 9.23
C GLN A 290 33.81 -12.45 9.16
N LEU A 291 34.20 -11.22 8.80
CA LEU A 291 35.61 -10.81 8.77
C LEU A 291 36.27 -10.89 10.16
N ALA A 292 35.54 -10.51 11.21
CA ALA A 292 36.03 -10.62 12.59
C ALA A 292 36.23 -12.08 13.01
N ASN A 293 35.31 -12.99 12.64
CA ASN A 293 35.44 -14.42 12.89
C ASN A 293 36.63 -15.04 12.13
N GLU A 294 36.85 -14.65 10.87
CA GLU A 294 38.00 -15.11 10.08
C GLU A 294 39.32 -14.71 10.76
N ARG A 295 39.47 -13.44 11.15
CA ARG A 295 40.63 -12.95 11.90
C ARG A 295 40.84 -13.69 13.23
N LEU A 296 39.75 -13.96 13.95
CA LEU A 296 39.82 -14.68 15.23
C LEU A 296 40.33 -16.11 15.00
N ASN A 297 39.91 -16.76 13.92
CA ASN A 297 40.37 -18.09 13.57
C ASN A 297 41.85 -18.11 13.15
N GLU A 298 42.30 -17.11 12.37
CA GLU A 298 43.71 -16.92 12.02
C GLU A 298 44.59 -16.72 13.27
N MET A 299 44.15 -15.85 14.19
CA MET A 299 44.86 -15.63 15.45
C MET A 299 44.95 -16.90 16.30
N ASN A 300 43.86 -17.67 16.40
CA ASN A 300 43.86 -18.95 17.10
C ASN A 300 44.85 -19.94 16.47
N HIS A 301 44.93 -19.99 15.15
CA HIS A 301 45.89 -20.86 14.45
C HIS A 301 47.33 -20.47 14.76
N SER A 302 47.66 -19.17 14.66
CA SER A 302 48.99 -18.65 14.98
C SER A 302 49.38 -18.88 16.44
N LEU A 303 48.42 -18.72 17.38
CA LEU A 303 48.64 -19.00 18.79
C LEU A 303 48.96 -20.48 19.04
N ASN A 304 48.33 -21.39 18.29
CA ASN A 304 48.59 -22.82 18.39
C ASN A 304 49.98 -23.19 17.87
N GLU A 305 50.40 -22.63 16.72
CA GLU A 305 51.74 -22.81 16.18
C GLU A 305 52.82 -22.31 17.14
N MET A 306 52.62 -21.13 17.74
CA MET A 306 53.55 -20.56 18.70
C MET A 306 53.68 -21.42 19.97
N ASN A 307 52.57 -21.94 20.49
CA ASN A 307 52.60 -22.88 21.62
C ASN A 307 53.36 -24.17 21.29
N GLN A 308 53.18 -24.70 20.09
CA GLN A 308 53.90 -25.90 19.66
C GLN A 308 55.42 -25.66 19.61
N SER A 309 55.86 -24.55 19.00
CA SER A 309 57.28 -24.18 18.94
C SER A 309 57.90 -24.00 20.34
N LEU A 310 57.15 -23.37 21.25
CA LEU A 310 57.60 -23.14 22.62
C LEU A 310 57.78 -24.47 23.39
N ASN A 311 56.92 -25.45 23.13
CA ASN A 311 57.03 -26.78 23.72
C ASN A 311 58.24 -27.56 23.19
N GLU A 312 58.51 -27.48 21.88
CA GLU A 312 59.69 -28.10 21.25
C GLU A 312 61.00 -27.52 21.82
N MET A 313 61.07 -26.19 21.97
CA MET A 313 62.24 -25.52 22.54
C MET A 313 62.50 -25.93 24.00
N ASN A 314 61.45 -26.00 24.82
CA ASN A 314 61.56 -26.48 26.21
C ASN A 314 62.07 -27.92 26.28
N HIS A 315 61.60 -28.80 25.39
CA HIS A 315 62.08 -30.18 25.34
C HIS A 315 63.57 -30.25 25.00
N SER A 316 64.03 -29.50 24.00
CA SER A 316 65.46 -29.48 23.62
C SER A 316 66.36 -28.97 24.74
N LEU A 317 65.92 -27.94 25.46
CA LEU A 317 66.67 -27.38 26.59
C LEU A 317 66.82 -28.39 27.73
N ASN A 318 65.76 -29.13 28.02
CA ASN A 318 65.76 -30.15 29.08
C ASN A 318 66.74 -31.30 28.78
N GLU A 319 66.79 -31.77 27.52
CA GLU A 319 67.74 -32.80 27.09
C GLU A 319 69.21 -32.33 27.24
N SER A 320 69.51 -31.07 26.88
CA SER A 320 70.85 -30.49 27.06
C SER A 320 71.27 -30.43 28.53
N ASN A 321 70.36 -30.06 29.43
CA ASN A 321 70.65 -30.01 30.87
C ASN A 321 70.92 -31.40 31.45
N LYS A 322 70.10 -32.40 31.10
CA LYS A 322 70.28 -33.79 31.54
C LYS A 322 71.63 -34.35 31.11
N MET A 323 72.07 -34.01 29.91
CA MET A 323 73.39 -34.39 29.40
C MET A 323 74.51 -33.83 30.30
N LYS A 324 74.48 -32.54 30.62
CA LYS A 324 75.48 -31.89 31.50
C LYS A 324 75.56 -32.54 32.88
N GLU A 325 74.43 -32.89 33.49
CA GLU A 325 74.37 -33.55 34.81
C GLU A 325 75.09 -34.91 34.82
N VAL A 326 74.89 -35.73 33.78
CA VAL A 326 75.52 -37.05 33.66
C VAL A 326 77.05 -36.97 33.63
N TYR A 327 77.61 -35.96 32.96
CA TYR A 327 79.07 -35.78 32.89
C TYR A 327 79.68 -35.24 34.18
N ILE A 328 78.99 -34.32 34.87
CA ILE A 328 79.39 -33.90 36.22
C ILE A 328 79.48 -35.12 37.15
N GLY A 329 78.48 -36.02 37.08
CA GLY A 329 78.49 -37.27 37.85
C GLY A 329 79.70 -38.18 37.55
N ARG A 330 80.11 -38.29 36.28
CA ARG A 330 81.28 -39.09 35.87
C ARG A 330 82.61 -38.48 36.31
N PHE A 331 82.76 -37.16 36.22
CA PHE A 331 83.96 -36.47 36.69
C PHE A 331 84.15 -36.67 38.20
N LEU A 332 83.10 -36.49 38.98
CA LEU A 332 83.14 -36.71 40.43
C LEU A 332 83.51 -38.16 40.78
N ARG A 333 83.01 -39.14 40.01
CA ARG A 333 83.40 -40.55 40.17
C ARG A 333 84.89 -40.79 39.90
N LEU A 334 85.47 -40.11 38.91
CA LEU A 334 86.90 -40.22 38.62
C LEU A 334 87.75 -39.67 39.76
N CYS A 335 87.39 -38.49 40.29
CA CYS A 335 88.05 -37.92 41.47
C CYS A 335 88.02 -38.92 42.64
N ALA A 336 86.89 -39.60 42.87
CA ALA A 336 86.77 -40.61 43.92
C ALA A 336 87.72 -41.81 43.71
N ILE A 337 87.86 -42.32 42.47
CA ILE A 337 88.77 -43.43 42.15
C ILE A 337 90.23 -43.05 42.41
N TYR A 338 90.65 -41.85 41.99
CA TYR A 338 92.02 -41.39 42.21
C TYR A 338 92.34 -41.13 43.68
N VAL A 339 91.39 -40.58 44.44
CA VAL A 339 91.52 -40.45 45.90
C VAL A 339 91.77 -41.82 46.54
N ASP A 340 91.02 -42.85 46.16
CA ASP A 340 91.19 -44.20 46.69
C ASP A 340 92.53 -44.84 46.28
N LYS A 341 93.00 -44.60 45.05
CA LYS A 341 94.33 -45.05 44.60
C LYS A 341 95.47 -44.39 45.38
N ILE A 342 95.42 -43.06 45.56
CA ILE A 342 96.41 -42.33 46.37
C ILE A 342 96.40 -42.84 47.80
N GLU A 343 95.22 -43.09 48.36
CA GLU A 343 95.10 -43.59 49.73
C GLU A 343 95.62 -45.03 49.86
N THR A 344 95.37 -45.88 48.87
CA THR A 344 95.92 -47.25 48.81
C THR A 344 97.45 -47.22 48.72
N MET A 345 98.01 -46.37 47.87
CA MET A 345 99.46 -46.15 47.78
C MET A 345 100.02 -45.68 49.13
N ARG A 346 99.41 -44.67 49.76
CA ARG A 346 99.81 -44.15 51.08
C ARG A 346 99.83 -45.26 52.13
N LYS A 347 98.76 -46.08 52.21
CA LYS A 347 98.68 -47.22 53.15
C LYS A 347 99.80 -48.24 52.89
N ARG A 348 100.13 -48.51 51.61
CA ARG A 348 101.19 -49.44 51.22
C ARG A 348 102.59 -48.93 51.56
N VAL A 349 102.86 -47.64 51.30
CA VAL A 349 104.09 -46.95 51.71
C VAL A 349 104.27 -47.04 53.22
N VAL A 350 103.23 -46.69 54.00
CA VAL A 350 103.26 -46.79 55.47
C VAL A 350 103.55 -48.22 55.94
N LYS A 351 102.98 -49.24 55.27
CA LYS A 351 103.20 -50.66 55.60
C LYS A 351 104.65 -51.09 55.36
N LEU A 352 105.23 -50.77 54.21
CA LEU A 352 106.60 -51.17 53.84
C LEU A 352 107.66 -50.45 54.68
N VAL A 353 107.46 -49.17 54.99
CA VAL A 353 108.32 -48.40 55.90
C VAL A 353 108.32 -49.01 57.30
N LYS A 354 107.14 -49.38 57.84
CA LYS A 354 107.04 -50.05 59.15
C LYS A 354 107.74 -51.41 59.18
N ALA A 355 107.73 -52.14 58.07
CA ALA A 355 108.41 -53.43 57.94
C ALA A 355 109.94 -53.32 57.73
N ARG A 356 110.50 -52.09 57.66
CA ARG A 356 111.91 -51.80 57.33
C ARG A 356 112.40 -52.37 56.00
N GLU A 357 111.48 -52.72 55.09
CA GLU A 357 111.77 -53.22 53.74
C GLU A 357 112.05 -52.07 52.76
N LEU A 358 113.00 -51.19 53.10
CA LEU A 358 113.27 -49.96 52.33
C LEU A 358 113.71 -50.24 50.89
N ASN A 359 114.44 -51.33 50.63
CA ASN A 359 114.86 -51.70 49.28
C ASN A 359 113.67 -52.08 48.38
N LYS A 360 112.67 -52.81 48.90
CA LYS A 360 111.45 -53.14 48.14
C LYS A 360 110.58 -51.91 47.86
N LEU A 361 110.53 -50.97 48.80
CA LEU A 361 109.87 -49.68 48.58
C LEU A 361 110.57 -48.90 47.47
N LEU A 362 111.91 -48.89 47.46
CA LEU A 362 112.68 -48.21 46.41
C LEU A 362 112.42 -48.84 45.04
N GLU A 363 112.47 -50.17 44.94
CA GLU A 363 112.13 -50.89 43.70
C GLU A 363 110.71 -50.59 43.23
N GLN A 364 109.72 -50.53 44.13
CA GLN A 364 108.33 -50.21 43.74
C GLN A 364 108.12 -48.74 43.37
N MET A 365 108.78 -47.80 44.05
CA MET A 365 108.67 -46.37 43.71
C MET A 365 109.47 -46.03 42.45
N GLN A 366 110.47 -46.84 42.10
CA GLN A 366 111.24 -46.75 40.84
C GLN A 366 110.64 -47.56 39.69
N ALA A 367 109.81 -48.57 39.98
CA ALA A 367 108.96 -49.22 39.00
C ALA A 367 107.89 -48.22 38.55
N GLY A 368 108.19 -47.51 37.47
CA GLY A 368 107.22 -46.67 36.76
C GLY A 368 106.13 -47.55 36.15
N GLU A 369 105.14 -47.96 36.95
CA GLU A 369 103.99 -48.71 36.48
C GLU A 369 103.02 -47.81 35.68
N ALA A 370 102.13 -48.49 34.95
CA ALA A 370 101.31 -48.05 33.82
C ALA A 370 100.26 -46.93 34.06
N TYR A 371 100.53 -45.94 34.91
CA TYR A 371 99.60 -44.83 35.21
C TYR A 371 99.20 -44.01 33.97
N MET A 372 100.09 -43.91 32.98
CA MET A 372 99.84 -43.15 31.75
C MET A 372 98.84 -43.85 30.82
N GLY A 373 98.93 -45.18 30.71
CA GLY A 373 98.01 -45.96 29.88
C GLY A 373 96.57 -45.83 30.37
N GLU A 374 96.37 -45.93 31.69
CA GLU A 374 95.04 -45.74 32.29
C GLU A 374 94.51 -44.32 32.10
N LEU A 375 95.34 -43.28 32.33
CA LEU A 375 94.92 -41.88 32.13
C LEU A 375 94.38 -41.66 30.71
N TYR A 376 95.07 -42.22 29.72
CA TYR A 376 94.68 -42.12 28.33
C TYR A 376 93.42 -42.92 28.00
N GLU A 377 93.28 -44.16 28.49
CA GLU A 377 92.05 -44.95 28.31
C GLU A 377 90.83 -44.24 28.90
N TYR A 378 90.97 -43.62 30.07
CA TYR A 378 89.90 -42.83 30.68
C TYR A 378 89.58 -41.56 29.88
N PHE A 379 90.61 -40.82 29.46
CA PHE A 379 90.44 -39.63 28.65
C PHE A 379 89.71 -39.97 27.34
N ASP A 380 90.18 -40.99 26.62
CA ASP A 380 89.62 -41.43 25.34
C ASP A 380 88.16 -41.86 25.50
N SER A 381 87.85 -42.71 26.49
CA SER A 381 86.48 -43.18 26.73
C SER A 381 85.52 -42.06 27.15
N ALA A 382 85.99 -41.11 27.95
CA ALA A 382 85.18 -39.97 28.38
C ALA A 382 84.94 -39.00 27.22
N PHE A 383 85.98 -38.72 26.45
CA PHE A 383 85.94 -37.78 25.34
C PHE A 383 85.09 -38.31 24.17
N LEU A 384 85.28 -39.55 23.75
CA LEU A 384 84.47 -40.17 22.68
C LEU A 384 83.00 -40.33 23.09
N LYS A 385 82.68 -40.42 24.37
CA LYS A 385 81.26 -40.37 24.80
C LYS A 385 80.69 -38.96 24.81
N LEU A 386 81.51 -37.94 25.01
CA LEU A 386 81.08 -36.54 24.97
C LEU A 386 80.93 -36.04 23.53
N PHE A 387 81.78 -36.54 22.64
CA PHE A 387 81.80 -36.24 21.22
C PHE A 387 81.87 -37.55 20.42
N PRO A 388 80.75 -38.30 20.33
CA PRO A 388 80.71 -39.60 19.64
C PRO A 388 81.14 -39.50 18.19
N ASP A 389 80.77 -38.41 17.53
CA ASP A 389 81.08 -38.18 16.12
C ASP A 389 82.42 -37.47 15.92
N PHE A 390 83.21 -37.24 16.99
CA PHE A 390 84.43 -36.44 16.92
C PHE A 390 85.41 -36.93 15.86
N VAL A 391 85.63 -38.25 15.79
CA VAL A 391 86.62 -38.82 14.87
C VAL A 391 86.16 -38.65 13.44
N GLU A 392 84.87 -38.83 13.16
CA GLU A 392 84.28 -38.63 11.84
C GLU A 392 84.32 -37.16 11.43
N GLU A 393 83.86 -36.25 12.29
CA GLU A 393 83.90 -34.81 12.07
C GLU A 393 85.33 -34.29 11.93
N PHE A 394 86.29 -34.81 12.71
CA PHE A 394 87.71 -34.47 12.62
C PHE A 394 88.32 -34.96 11.30
N ASN A 395 88.02 -36.21 10.90
CA ASN A 395 88.47 -36.75 9.62
C ASN A 395 87.86 -36.04 8.42
N ALA A 396 86.66 -35.46 8.54
CA ALA A 396 86.06 -34.63 7.51
C ALA A 396 86.85 -33.33 7.25
N LEU A 397 87.68 -32.89 8.21
CA LEU A 397 88.56 -31.74 8.06
C LEU A 397 89.92 -32.08 7.41
N LEU A 398 90.24 -33.37 7.24
CA LEU A 398 91.49 -33.86 6.68
C LEU A 398 91.32 -34.35 5.23
N LYS A 399 92.37 -34.22 4.42
CA LYS A 399 92.40 -34.78 3.05
C LYS A 399 92.12 -36.28 3.09
N PRO A 400 91.38 -36.86 2.13
CA PRO A 400 90.98 -38.27 2.16
C PRO A 400 92.12 -39.25 2.43
N GLU A 401 93.30 -38.99 1.86
CA GLU A 401 94.51 -39.80 1.97
C GLU A 401 95.25 -39.69 3.31
N GLU A 402 94.96 -38.67 4.12
CA GLU A 402 95.59 -38.41 5.43
C GLU A 402 94.63 -38.65 6.62
N ARG A 403 93.45 -39.23 6.38
CA ARG A 403 92.47 -39.51 7.43
C ARG A 403 92.98 -40.57 8.41
N ILE A 404 92.68 -40.36 9.69
CA ILE A 404 93.14 -41.21 10.78
C ILE A 404 92.11 -42.32 11.00
N VAL A 405 92.53 -43.57 10.84
CA VAL A 405 91.75 -44.76 11.21
C VAL A 405 92.18 -45.23 12.59
N LEU A 406 91.22 -45.49 13.48
CA LEU A 406 91.50 -46.01 14.80
C LEU A 406 91.83 -47.51 14.72
N GLU A 407 92.78 -47.95 15.55
CA GLU A 407 93.06 -49.38 15.73
C GLU A 407 92.01 -50.07 16.62
N ASP A 408 91.35 -49.29 17.49
CA ASP A 408 90.27 -49.69 18.40
C ASP A 408 89.32 -48.49 18.55
N ASP A 409 88.03 -48.69 18.30
CA ASP A 409 86.99 -47.65 18.35
C ASP A 409 86.86 -46.98 19.73
N SER A 410 87.49 -47.55 20.77
CA SER A 410 87.50 -47.02 22.14
C SER A 410 88.78 -46.28 22.53
N ARG A 411 89.79 -46.19 21.65
CA ARG A 411 91.10 -45.57 21.93
C ARG A 411 91.47 -44.52 20.89
N LEU A 412 91.82 -43.34 21.36
CA LEU A 412 92.35 -42.28 20.50
C LEU A 412 93.84 -42.48 20.27
N SER A 413 94.29 -42.22 19.04
CA SER A 413 95.72 -42.08 18.76
C SER A 413 96.28 -40.84 19.48
N THR A 414 97.60 -40.80 19.73
CA THR A 414 98.28 -39.62 20.32
C THR A 414 97.92 -38.32 19.59
N THR A 415 97.82 -38.39 18.27
CA THR A 415 97.41 -37.27 17.44
C THR A 415 95.98 -36.81 17.75
N LEU A 416 95.02 -37.74 17.81
CA LEU A 416 93.63 -37.41 18.13
C LEU A 416 93.50 -36.89 19.57
N ARG A 417 94.29 -37.37 20.52
CA ARG A 417 94.31 -36.83 21.90
C ARG A 417 94.73 -35.36 21.96
N ILE A 418 95.75 -34.97 21.19
CA ILE A 418 96.19 -33.56 21.11
C ILE A 418 95.02 -32.68 20.64
N PHE A 419 94.31 -33.09 19.60
CA PHE A 419 93.20 -32.30 19.06
C PHE A 419 91.91 -32.41 19.88
N ALA A 420 91.70 -33.53 20.59
CA ALA A 420 90.66 -33.66 21.59
C ALA A 420 90.87 -32.67 22.76
N LEU A 421 92.11 -32.49 23.21
CA LEU A 421 92.46 -31.49 24.22
C LEU A 421 92.22 -30.05 23.72
N ILE A 422 92.57 -29.76 22.46
CA ILE A 422 92.26 -28.47 21.83
C ILE A 422 90.74 -28.25 21.74
N ARG A 423 89.97 -29.30 21.40
CA ARG A 423 88.50 -29.26 21.39
C ARG A 423 87.92 -28.98 22.78
N LEU A 424 88.55 -29.48 23.84
CA LEU A 424 88.19 -29.18 25.23
C LEU A 424 88.67 -27.80 25.71
N GLY A 425 89.35 -27.02 24.85
CA GLY A 425 89.83 -25.67 25.16
C GLY A 425 91.25 -25.61 25.74
N ILE A 426 92.00 -26.72 25.75
CA ILE A 426 93.41 -26.75 26.16
C ILE A 426 94.27 -26.54 24.92
N GLU A 427 94.61 -25.29 24.62
CA GLU A 427 95.28 -24.90 23.37
C GLU A 427 96.80 -24.75 23.48
N ASP A 428 97.28 -24.52 24.70
CA ASP A 428 98.69 -24.30 25.01
C ASP A 428 99.47 -25.61 24.83
N SER A 429 100.39 -25.63 23.86
CA SER A 429 101.26 -26.79 23.58
C SER A 429 102.03 -27.26 24.83
N SER A 430 102.36 -26.36 25.77
CA SER A 430 103.05 -26.71 27.01
C SER A 430 102.15 -27.51 27.94
N LYS A 431 100.86 -27.14 28.05
CA LYS A 431 99.86 -27.86 28.85
C LYS A 431 99.47 -29.20 28.22
N ILE A 432 99.36 -29.24 26.90
CA ILE A 432 99.13 -30.49 26.17
C ILE A 432 100.34 -31.43 26.36
N ALA A 433 101.56 -30.90 26.29
CA ALA A 433 102.79 -31.66 26.51
C ALA A 433 102.88 -32.20 27.94
N GLU A 434 102.49 -31.40 28.93
CA GLU A 434 102.38 -31.83 30.33
C GLU A 434 101.35 -32.96 30.49
N PHE A 435 100.13 -32.80 29.96
CA PHE A 435 99.07 -33.80 30.08
C PHE A 435 99.41 -35.12 29.37
N LEU A 436 100.02 -35.03 28.19
CA LEU A 436 100.42 -36.20 27.39
C LEU A 436 101.84 -36.67 27.71
N HIS A 437 102.53 -36.08 28.70
CA HIS A 437 103.89 -36.42 29.09
C HIS A 437 104.89 -36.54 27.92
N TYR A 438 104.73 -35.66 26.93
CA TYR A 438 105.65 -35.51 25.79
C TYR A 438 106.50 -34.25 25.93
N SER A 439 107.58 -34.16 25.14
CA SER A 439 108.27 -32.88 25.01
C SER A 439 107.39 -31.88 24.26
N VAL A 440 107.50 -30.60 24.59
CA VAL A 440 106.78 -29.52 23.90
C VAL A 440 107.06 -29.57 22.39
N ASN A 441 108.31 -29.88 22.00
CA ASN A 441 108.70 -30.03 20.59
C ASN A 441 107.96 -31.19 19.90
N THR A 442 107.74 -32.30 20.60
CA THR A 442 106.97 -33.44 20.07
C THR A 442 105.53 -33.03 19.77
N ILE A 443 104.88 -32.27 20.66
CA ILE A 443 103.52 -31.76 20.44
C ILE A 443 103.48 -30.80 19.24
N TYR A 444 104.45 -29.88 19.13
CA TYR A 444 104.56 -28.99 17.97
C TYR A 444 104.65 -29.76 16.65
N ASN A 445 105.45 -30.83 16.61
CA ASN A 445 105.60 -31.66 15.42
C ASN A 445 104.30 -32.37 15.04
N TYR A 446 103.59 -32.97 16.00
CA TYR A 446 102.28 -33.59 15.73
C TYR A 446 101.25 -32.58 15.23
N ARG A 447 101.16 -31.39 15.85
CA ARG A 447 100.23 -30.33 15.41
C ARG A 447 100.57 -29.85 14.00
N ALA A 448 101.84 -29.56 13.74
CA ALA A 448 102.29 -29.08 12.43
C ALA A 448 102.03 -30.11 11.32
N LYS A 449 102.29 -31.40 11.58
CA LYS A 449 102.05 -32.50 10.63
C LYS A 449 100.58 -32.56 10.21
N ILE A 450 99.66 -32.54 11.18
CA ILE A 450 98.23 -32.63 10.88
C ILE A 450 97.69 -31.34 10.26
N LYS A 451 98.16 -30.17 10.67
CA LYS A 451 97.79 -28.91 10.00
C LYS A 451 98.14 -28.91 8.51
N ASN A 452 99.24 -29.54 8.11
CA ASN A 452 99.62 -29.68 6.69
C ASN A 452 98.70 -30.65 5.91
N SER A 453 97.99 -31.50 6.64
CA SER A 453 97.09 -32.54 6.11
C SER A 453 95.62 -32.09 6.07
N ALA A 454 95.33 -30.89 6.58
CA ALA A 454 94.00 -30.30 6.58
C ALA A 454 93.53 -29.89 5.17
N ILE A 455 92.21 -29.89 4.96
CA ILE A 455 91.56 -29.37 3.73
C ILE A 455 91.42 -27.85 3.79
N CYS A 456 91.18 -27.30 4.99
CA CYS A 456 91.03 -25.86 5.21
C CYS A 456 92.38 -25.17 5.46
N ASP A 457 92.36 -23.85 5.56
CA ASP A 457 93.57 -23.07 5.85
C ASP A 457 94.21 -23.45 7.21
N ARG A 458 95.55 -23.35 7.28
CA ARG A 458 96.35 -23.82 8.42
C ARG A 458 96.06 -23.05 9.70
N GLU A 459 95.66 -21.79 9.57
CA GLU A 459 95.33 -20.91 10.70
C GLU A 459 93.91 -21.17 11.23
N GLU A 460 93.00 -21.64 10.36
CA GLU A 460 91.59 -21.90 10.70
C GLU A 460 91.33 -23.31 11.24
N PHE A 461 92.20 -24.28 10.91
CA PHE A 461 91.99 -25.69 11.21
C PHE A 461 91.67 -25.96 12.69
N GLU A 462 92.45 -25.41 13.62
CA GLU A 462 92.22 -25.63 15.04
C GLU A 462 90.94 -24.97 15.56
N GLN A 463 90.47 -23.89 14.92
CA GLN A 463 89.17 -23.28 15.27
C GLN A 463 88.01 -24.17 14.84
N ARG A 464 88.10 -24.79 13.65
CA ARG A 464 87.10 -25.77 13.20
C ARG A 464 87.09 -27.01 14.07
N VAL A 465 88.26 -27.50 14.50
CA VAL A 465 88.35 -28.60 15.46
C VAL A 465 87.62 -28.27 16.76
N LYS A 466 87.63 -27.01 17.23
CA LYS A 466 86.88 -26.60 18.45
C LYS A 466 85.36 -26.61 18.26
N GLN A 467 84.88 -26.42 17.05
CA GLN A 467 83.44 -26.36 16.74
C GLN A 467 82.82 -27.75 16.55
N ILE A 468 83.63 -28.81 16.46
CA ILE A 468 83.16 -30.19 16.32
C ILE A 468 82.16 -30.53 17.44
N GLY A 469 80.97 -31.03 17.08
CA GLY A 469 79.90 -31.33 18.04
C GLY A 469 79.27 -30.12 18.75
N MET A 470 79.53 -28.88 18.34
CA MET A 470 78.72 -27.71 18.71
C MET A 470 77.65 -27.51 17.63
N LYS A 471 76.42 -27.99 17.87
CA LYS A 471 75.25 -27.68 17.04
C LYS A 471 74.44 -26.55 17.67
#